data_AF-A0A327JEN3-F1
#
_entry.id   AF-A0A327JEN3-F1
#
_cell.length_a   1.000
_cell.length_b   1.000
_cell.length_c   1.000
_cell.angle_alpha   90.00
_cell.angle_beta   90.00
_cell.angle_gamma   90.00
#
_symmetry.space_group_name_H-M   'P 1'
#
loop_
_entity.id
_entity.type
_entity.pdbx_description
1 polymer ?
#
loop_
_entity_poly.entity_id
_entity_poly.type
_entity_poly.pdbx_seq_one_letter_code
_entity_poly.pdbx_strand_id
1 'polypeptide(L)' 'MGDTTDTLIPWDDLPVAQQLELREQYGNYLDDLPTTCSPEEKLERFRAWLAERGVSYEE' A
#
# COMPACT_ATOMS: atom_id res chain seq x y z
N MET A 1 -5.48 29.12 6.65
CA MET A 1 -6.40 28.00 6.41
C MET A 1 -5.51 26.80 6.27
N GLY A 2 -5.62 25.83 7.17
CA GLY A 2 -4.73 24.67 7.18
C GLY A 2 -5.04 23.77 6.01
N ASP A 3 -4.08 23.63 5.12
CA ASP A 3 -4.07 22.64 4.06
C ASP A 3 -4.11 21.25 4.71
N THR A 4 -5.30 20.66 4.79
CA THR A 4 -5.44 19.20 4.96
C THR A 4 -5.01 18.54 3.65
N THR A 5 -3.72 18.59 3.34
CA THR A 5 -3.09 17.58 2.50
C THR A 5 -3.18 16.29 3.30
N ASP A 6 -4.04 15.40 2.83
CA ASP A 6 -4.10 13.99 3.18
C ASP A 6 -2.67 13.49 3.47
N THR A 7 -2.32 13.43 4.75
CA THR A 7 -0.94 13.20 5.17
C THR A 7 -0.74 11.70 5.17
N LEU A 8 -0.61 11.13 3.97
CA LEU A 8 -0.29 9.72 3.81
C LEU A 8 0.95 9.43 4.66
N ILE A 9 0.83 8.43 5.54
CA ILE A 9 1.94 8.01 6.40
C ILE A 9 2.94 7.27 5.51
N PRO A 10 4.22 7.68 5.50
CA PRO A 10 5.22 6.97 4.73
C PRO A 10 5.35 5.54 5.24
N TRP A 11 5.46 4.59 4.31
CA TRP A 11 5.66 3.17 4.63
C TRP A 11 6.81 2.95 5.61
N ASP A 12 7.90 3.70 5.46
CA ASP A 12 9.08 3.61 6.33
C ASP A 12 8.81 4.07 7.78
N ASP A 13 7.86 4.99 7.95
CA ASP A 13 7.44 5.51 9.27
C ASP A 13 6.44 4.56 9.96
N LEU A 14 5.83 3.63 9.21
CA LEU A 14 4.92 2.65 9.79
C LEU A 14 5.68 1.65 10.69
N PRO A 15 5.10 1.29 11.84
CA PRO A 15 5.68 0.24 12.67
C PRO A 15 5.69 -1.09 11.91
N VAL A 16 6.74 -1.87 12.10
CA VAL A 16 6.97 -3.16 11.43
C VAL A 16 5.76 -4.10 11.54
N ALA A 17 5.04 -4.06 12.67
CA ALA A 17 3.81 -4.84 12.85
C ALA A 17 2.70 -4.44 11.85
N GLN A 18 2.49 -3.14 11.61
CA GLN A 18 1.52 -2.68 10.60
C GLN A 18 2.00 -2.97 9.18
N GLN A 19 3.30 -2.81 8.90
CA GLN A 19 3.86 -3.19 7.61
C GLN A 19 3.63 -4.68 7.30
N LEU A 20 3.80 -5.55 8.30
CA LEU A 20 3.57 -6.98 8.16
C LEU A 20 2.08 -7.27 7.90
N GLU A 21 1.18 -6.70 8.72
CA GLU A 21 -0.26 -6.88 8.57
C GLU A 21 -0.76 -6.40 7.19
N LEU A 22 -0.26 -5.27 6.71
CA LEU A 22 -0.59 -4.74 5.38
C LEU A 22 -0.11 -5.67 4.26
N ARG A 23 1.09 -6.28 4.40
CA ARG A 23 1.60 -7.27 3.43
C ARG A 23 0.79 -8.56 3.45
N GLU A 24 0.39 -9.04 4.63
CA GLU A 24 -0.48 -10.21 4.76
C GLU A 24 -1.85 -9.95 4.13
N GLN A 25 -2.47 -8.82 4.43
CA GLN A 25 -3.74 -8.42 3.81
C GLN A 25 -3.62 -8.25 2.30
N TYR A 26 -2.53 -7.64 1.82
CA TYR A 26 -2.27 -7.52 0.39
C TYR A 26 -2.09 -8.90 -0.28
N GLY A 27 -1.42 -9.84 0.38
CA GLY A 27 -1.31 -11.22 -0.09
C GLY A 27 -2.66 -11.92 -0.25
N ASN A 28 -3.56 -11.76 0.71
CA ASN A 28 -4.94 -12.26 0.60
C ASN A 28 -5.72 -11.57 -0.54
N TYR A 29 -5.53 -10.26 -0.70
CA TYR A 29 -6.14 -9.50 -1.79
C TYR A 29 -5.63 -9.96 -3.17
N LEU A 30 -4.35 -10.35 -3.27
CA LEU A 30 -3.78 -10.91 -4.50
C LEU A 30 -4.33 -12.30 -4.86
N ASP A 31 -4.77 -13.09 -3.88
CA ASP A 31 -5.35 -14.42 -4.10
C ASP A 31 -6.71 -14.35 -4.83
N ASP A 32 -7.47 -13.29 -4.58
CA ASP A 32 -8.77 -13.02 -5.24
C ASP A 32 -8.60 -12.34 -6.62
N LEU A 33 -7.43 -11.77 -6.89
CA LEU A 33 -7.17 -11.04 -8.12
C LEU A 33 -6.67 -11.92 -9.27
N PRO A 34 -6.96 -11.55 -10.53
CA PRO A 34 -6.34 -12.21 -11.67
C PRO A 34 -4.83 -12.07 -11.58
N THR A 35 -4.12 -13.15 -11.93
CA THR A 35 -2.66 -13.20 -11.95
C THR A 35 -2.11 -12.12 -12.88
N THR A 36 -1.69 -10.99 -12.31
CA THR A 36 -0.99 -9.95 -13.07
C THR A 36 0.40 -10.46 -13.43
N CYS A 37 0.73 -10.43 -14.72
CA CYS A 37 1.98 -10.98 -15.24
C CYS A 37 3.18 -10.02 -15.13
N SER A 38 2.98 -8.80 -14.64
CA SER A 38 4.02 -7.77 -14.56
C SER A 38 4.32 -7.39 -13.10
N PRO A 39 5.59 -7.33 -12.68
CA PRO A 39 5.97 -6.86 -11.35
C PRO A 39 5.66 -5.37 -11.13
N GLU A 40 5.72 -4.56 -12.19
CA GLU A 40 5.39 -3.12 -12.15
C GLU A 40 3.90 -2.90 -11.83
N GLU A 41 2.99 -3.63 -12.49
CA GLU A 41 1.55 -3.58 -12.17
C GLU A 41 1.26 -4.02 -10.72
N LYS A 42 1.99 -5.02 -10.20
CA LYS A 42 1.85 -5.42 -8.79
C LYS A 42 2.27 -4.30 -7.84
N LEU A 43 3.31 -3.56 -8.20
CA LEU A 43 3.82 -2.45 -7.40
C LEU A 43 2.85 -1.25 -7.45
N GLU A 44 2.39 -0.86 -8.64
CA GLU A 44 1.40 0.23 -8.80
C GLU A 44 0.09 -0.10 -8.08
N ARG A 45 -0.38 -1.35 -8.19
CA ARG A 45 -1.56 -1.82 -7.45
C ARG A 45 -1.34 -1.79 -5.94
N PHE A 46 -0.17 -2.18 -5.47
CA PHE A 46 0.15 -2.12 -4.04
C PHE A 46 0.16 -0.67 -3.54
N ARG A 47 0.79 0.23 -4.29
CA ARG A 47 0.80 1.67 -4.01
C ARG A 47 -0.61 2.25 -3.95
N ALA A 48 -1.44 1.95 -4.94
CA ALA A 48 -2.84 2.40 -4.95
C ALA A 48 -3.64 1.84 -3.76
N TRP A 49 -3.46 0.56 -3.45
CA TRP A 49 -4.12 -0.12 -2.34
C TRP A 49 -3.70 0.46 -0.97
N LEU A 50 -2.43 0.86 -0.83
CA LEU A 50 -1.92 1.53 0.37
C LEU A 50 -2.40 2.98 0.47
N ALA A 51 -2.49 3.71 -0.65
CA ALA A 51 -2.99 5.08 -0.67
C ALA A 51 -4.45 5.15 -0.19
N GLU A 52 -5.29 4.17 -0.56
CA GLU A 52 -6.66 4.05 -0.01
C GLU A 52 -6.71 3.86 1.52
N ARG A 53 -5.61 3.42 2.12
CA ARG A 53 -5.45 3.18 3.57
C ARG A 53 -4.71 4.31 4.27
N GLY A 54 -4.40 5.40 3.58
CA GLY A 54 -3.68 6.52 4.16
C GLY A 54 -2.16 6.28 4.25
N VAL A 55 -1.60 5.38 3.44
CA VAL A 55 -0.18 5.02 3.45
C VAL A 55 0.45 5.33 2.10
N SER A 56 1.59 6.04 2.10
CA SER A 56 2.38 6.26 0.90
C SER A 56 3.51 5.24 0.78
N TYR A 57 3.69 4.69 -0.42
CA TYR A 57 4.77 3.76 -0.75
C TYR A 57 5.58 4.32 -1.91
N GLU A 58 6.54 5.18 -1.57
CA GLU A 58 7.54 5.71 -2.49
C GLU A 58 8.79 4.82 -2.35
N GLU A 59 9.09 4.01 -3.38
CA GLU A 59 10.36 3.27 -3.44
C GLU A 59 11.48 4.12 -4.02
#